data_AF-A0A969GBP6-F1
#
_entry.id   AF-A0A969GBP6-F1
#
_cell.length_a   1.000
_cell.length_b   1.000
_cell.length_c   1.000
_cell.angle_alpha   90.00
_cell.angle_beta   90.00
_cell.angle_gamma   90.00
#
_symmetry.space_group_name_H-M   'P 1'
#
loop_
_entity.id
_entity.type
_entity.pdbx_description
1 polymer ?
#
loop_
_entity_poly.entity_id
_entity_poly.type
_entity_poly.pdbx_seq_one_letter_code
_entity_poly.pdbx_strand_id
1 'polypeptide(L)'
;MNNWSSFNFGKTIGAINDGGMILFDEEHDTGARITLKRSKSYVSVSLNIYGWMDHTRFFNADADAQREYRAMRSSITTVLNLINNDESDIKVWEAISEFVRRFP
;
A
#
# COMPACT_ATOMS: atom_id res chain seq x y z
N MET A 1 16.74 6.38 0.85
CA MET A 1 15.91 7.59 1.04
C MET A 1 14.48 7.12 1.22
N ASN A 2 13.71 7.74 2.12
CA ASN A 2 12.29 7.38 2.28
C ASN A 2 11.51 8.12 1.18
N ASN A 3 11.32 7.46 0.04
CA ASN A 3 10.61 7.99 -1.14
C ASN A 3 9.08 8.08 -0.97
N TRP A 4 8.61 7.98 0.27
CA TRP A 4 7.21 8.03 0.64
C TRP A 4 6.90 9.39 1.27
N SER A 5 5.78 9.96 0.88
CA SER A 5 5.29 11.23 1.42
C SER A 5 3.79 11.13 1.67
N SER A 6 3.24 12.01 2.52
CA SER A 6 1.79 12.01 2.78
C SER A 6 1.01 12.33 1.51
N PHE A 7 0.04 11.48 1.16
CA PHE A 7 -0.79 11.69 0.00
C PHE A 7 -1.60 12.98 0.12
N ASN A 8 -1.68 13.75 -0.97
CA ASN A 8 -2.41 15.04 -1.02
C ASN A 8 -2.08 15.98 0.16
N PHE A 9 -0.79 16.10 0.49
CA PHE A 9 -0.30 16.91 1.63
C PHE A 9 -0.93 16.53 2.98
N GLY A 10 -1.32 15.27 3.16
CA GLY A 10 -1.94 14.76 4.38
C GLY A 10 -3.40 15.16 4.57
N LYS A 11 -4.03 15.84 3.61
CA LYS A 11 -5.44 16.28 3.71
C LYS A 11 -6.44 15.14 3.85
N THR A 12 -6.06 13.93 3.48
CA THR A 12 -6.90 12.73 3.59
C THR A 12 -6.85 12.10 4.97
N ILE A 13 -5.83 12.39 5.78
CA ILE A 13 -5.69 11.81 7.12
C ILE A 13 -6.81 12.34 8.02
N GLY A 14 -7.50 11.43 8.71
CA GLY A 14 -8.67 11.74 9.53
C GLY A 14 -9.97 11.91 8.74
N ALA A 15 -9.93 11.93 7.40
CA ALA A 15 -11.14 11.92 6.60
C ALA A 15 -11.87 10.59 6.75
N ILE A 16 -13.21 10.66 6.75
CA ILE A 16 -14.08 9.49 6.74
C ILE A 16 -14.51 9.25 5.28
N ASN A 17 -14.11 8.12 4.72
CA ASN A 17 -14.48 7.68 3.38
C ASN A 17 -14.86 6.19 3.39
N ASP A 18 -15.83 5.81 2.55
CA ASP A 18 -16.29 4.42 2.39
C ASP A 18 -16.44 3.65 3.72
N GLY A 19 -17.03 4.32 4.73
CA GLY A 19 -17.32 3.72 6.03
C GLY A 19 -16.15 3.56 7.01
N GLY A 20 -14.98 4.17 6.73
CA GLY A 20 -13.83 4.14 7.64
C GLY A 20 -13.04 5.45 7.68
N MET A 21 -12.26 5.64 8.73
CA MET A 21 -11.36 6.78 8.92
C MET A 21 -9.96 6.45 8.44
N ILE A 22 -9.38 7.30 7.60
CA ILE A 22 -8.00 7.14 7.15
C ILE A 22 -7.04 7.49 8.30
N LEU A 23 -6.21 6.53 8.68
CA LEU A 23 -5.18 6.69 9.71
C LEU A 23 -3.83 7.10 9.13
N PHE A 24 -3.44 6.46 8.02
CA PHE A 24 -2.25 6.78 7.26
C PHE A 24 -2.56 6.70 5.77
N ASP A 25 -1.95 7.60 5.02
CA ASP A 25 -2.10 7.67 3.57
C ASP A 25 -0.82 8.24 2.99
N GLU A 26 -0.02 7.37 2.39
CA GLU A 26 1.29 7.71 1.85
C GLU A 26 1.35 7.36 0.35
N GLU A 27 2.06 8.18 -0.41
CA GLU A 27 2.35 7.98 -1.81
C GLU A 27 3.86 7.93 -2.02
N HIS A 28 4.31 6.96 -2.81
CA HIS A 28 5.67 6.81 -3.28
C HIS A 28 5.85 7.62 -4.56
N ASP A 29 6.99 8.29 -4.70
CA ASP A 29 7.36 9.09 -5.88
C ASP A 29 7.34 8.34 -7.22
N THR A 30 7.25 7.01 -7.20
CA THR A 30 7.27 6.13 -8.37
C THR A 30 5.92 5.47 -8.62
N GLY A 31 4.84 6.09 -8.14
CA GLY A 31 3.48 5.71 -8.52
C GLY A 31 2.86 4.57 -7.71
N ALA A 32 3.12 4.53 -6.40
CA ALA A 32 2.39 3.65 -5.49
C ALA A 32 1.75 4.44 -4.35
N ARG A 33 0.58 4.00 -3.89
CA ARG A 33 -0.11 4.57 -2.74
C ARG A 33 -0.45 3.48 -1.75
N ILE A 34 -0.19 3.72 -0.48
CA ILE A 34 -0.58 2.83 0.61
C ILE A 34 -1.45 3.59 1.61
N THR A 35 -2.56 2.99 1.99
CA THR A 35 -3.56 3.59 2.89
C THR A 35 -3.89 2.61 4.02
N LEU A 36 -3.80 3.07 5.26
CA LEU A 36 -4.34 2.38 6.44
C LEU A 36 -5.67 3.06 6.82
N LYS A 37 -6.76 2.30 6.84
CA LYS A 37 -8.10 2.80 7.16
C LYS A 37 -8.73 2.00 8.29
N ARG A 38 -9.34 2.69 9.26
CA ARG A 38 -10.09 2.09 10.37
C ARG A 38 -11.59 2.21 10.11
N SER A 39 -12.24 1.08 9.83
CA SER A 39 -13.71 0.97 9.78
C SER A 39 -14.26 0.60 11.16
N LYS A 40 -15.59 0.55 11.31
CA LYS A 40 -16.22 0.17 12.60
C LYS A 40 -15.85 -1.26 13.05
N SER A 41 -15.80 -2.22 12.12
CA SER A 41 -15.61 -3.65 12.42
C SER A 41 -14.23 -4.20 12.06
N TYR A 42 -13.45 -3.48 11.24
CA TYR A 42 -12.14 -3.94 10.76
C TYR A 42 -11.19 -2.76 10.51
N VAL A 43 -9.93 -3.09 10.25
CA VAL A 43 -8.88 -2.19 9.76
C VAL A 43 -8.44 -2.71 8.41
N SER A 44 -8.29 -1.85 7.40
CA SER A 44 -7.81 -2.25 6.08
C SER A 44 -6.47 -1.59 5.76
N VAL A 45 -5.58 -2.36 5.14
CA VAL A 45 -4.36 -1.87 4.51
C VAL A 45 -4.54 -2.06 3.01
N SER A 46 -4.62 -0.98 2.26
CA SER A 46 -4.72 -0.98 0.80
C SER A 46 -3.42 -0.50 0.21
N LEU A 47 -2.89 -1.21 -0.78
CA LEU A 47 -1.72 -0.83 -1.54
C LEU A 47 -2.09 -0.86 -3.03
N ASN A 48 -1.93 0.28 -3.68
CA ASN A 48 -2.15 0.44 -5.09
C ASN A 48 -0.82 0.79 -5.76
N ILE A 49 -0.45 0.05 -6.82
CA ILE A 49 0.56 0.50 -7.78
C ILE A 49 -0.21 0.96 -9.01
N TYR A 50 -0.09 2.23 -9.37
CA TYR A 50 -0.86 2.81 -10.47
C TYR A 50 -0.56 2.07 -11.78
N GLY A 51 -1.62 1.51 -12.39
CA GLY A 51 -1.56 0.75 -13.64
C GLY A 51 -1.19 -0.73 -13.50
N TRP A 52 -0.83 -1.21 -12.30
CA TRP A 52 -0.37 -2.58 -12.09
C TRP A 52 -1.25 -3.40 -11.15
N MET A 53 -1.48 -2.94 -9.92
CA MET A 53 -2.28 -3.71 -8.98
C MET A 53 -2.99 -2.87 -7.93
N ASP A 54 -4.09 -3.40 -7.44
CA ASP A 54 -4.73 -2.97 -6.21
C ASP A 54 -4.84 -4.18 -5.28
N HIS A 55 -4.24 -4.08 -4.10
CA HIS A 55 -4.19 -5.15 -3.14
C HIS A 55 -4.57 -4.63 -1.76
N THR A 56 -5.68 -5.17 -1.22
CA THR A 56 -6.22 -4.75 0.07
C THR A 56 -6.34 -5.93 1.02
N ARG A 57 -5.87 -5.74 2.25
CA ARG A 57 -5.97 -6.72 3.34
C ARG A 57 -6.80 -6.17 4.48
N PHE A 58 -7.50 -7.06 5.18
CA PHE A 58 -8.40 -6.72 6.27
C PHE A 58 -7.95 -7.40 7.57
N PHE A 59 -8.02 -6.65 8.67
CA PHE A 59 -7.54 -7.06 9.98
C PHE A 59 -8.58 -6.73 11.05
N ASN A 60 -8.59 -7.50 12.12
CA ASN A 60 -9.46 -7.25 13.28
C ASN A 60 -8.82 -6.32 14.32
N ALA A 61 -7.50 -6.13 14.27
CA ALA A 61 -6.73 -5.35 15.24
C ALA A 61 -5.81 -4.32 14.57
N ASP A 62 -5.79 -3.11 15.13
CA ASP A 62 -4.97 -1.99 14.66
C ASP A 62 -3.47 -2.31 14.69
N ALA A 63 -3.01 -3.04 15.72
CA ALA A 63 -1.60 -3.41 15.86
C ALA A 63 -1.13 -4.33 14.72
N ASP A 64 -1.94 -5.32 14.33
CA ASP A 64 -1.65 -6.21 13.21
C ASP A 64 -1.64 -5.42 11.90
N ALA A 65 -2.67 -4.61 11.67
CA ALA A 65 -2.77 -3.80 10.46
C ALA A 65 -1.59 -2.82 10.32
N GLN A 66 -1.15 -2.17 11.39
CA GLN A 66 0.02 -1.28 11.37
C GLN A 66 1.32 -2.03 11.12
N ARG A 67 1.47 -3.26 11.62
CA ARG A 67 2.63 -4.10 11.32
C ARG A 67 2.65 -4.46 9.83
N GLU A 68 1.52 -4.91 9.30
CA GLU A 68 1.41 -5.28 7.88
C GLU A 68 1.55 -4.06 6.97
N TYR A 69 1.03 -2.90 7.34
CA TYR A 69 1.26 -1.63 6.66
C TYR A 69 2.76 -1.35 6.46
N ARG A 70 3.56 -1.42 7.54
CA ARG A 70 5.00 -1.19 7.48
C ARG A 70 5.71 -2.26 6.63
N ALA A 71 5.28 -3.52 6.75
CA ALA A 71 5.85 -4.63 5.99
C ALA A 71 5.58 -4.52 4.49
N MET A 72 4.34 -4.21 4.10
CA MET A 72 3.92 -4.00 2.71
C MET A 72 4.63 -2.79 2.11
N ARG A 73 4.63 -1.65 2.82
CA ARG A 73 5.33 -0.40 2.43
C ARG A 73 6.81 -0.62 2.13
N SER A 74 7.48 -1.46 2.91
CA SER A 74 8.90 -1.79 2.68
C SER A 74 9.11 -2.82 1.57
N SER A 75 8.19 -3.78 1.43
CA SER A 75 8.37 -4.90 0.49
C SER A 75 8.09 -4.50 -0.95
N ILE A 76 7.26 -3.47 -1.16
CA ILE A 76 6.87 -3.03 -2.50
C ILE A 76 8.01 -2.37 -3.28
N THR A 77 9.06 -1.88 -2.60
CA THR A 77 10.23 -1.25 -3.24
C THR A 77 10.87 -2.16 -4.29
N THR A 78 10.86 -3.48 -4.10
CA THR A 78 11.36 -4.42 -5.11
C THR A 78 10.56 -4.36 -6.41
N VAL A 79 9.23 -4.30 -6.33
CA VAL A 79 8.35 -4.19 -7.50
C VAL A 79 8.54 -2.84 -8.19
N LEU A 80 8.59 -1.75 -7.40
CA LEU A 80 8.78 -0.40 -7.91
C LEU A 80 10.12 -0.24 -8.63
N ASN A 81 11.19 -0.86 -8.12
CA ASN A 81 12.49 -0.83 -8.79
C ASN A 81 12.46 -1.52 -10.16
N LEU A 82 11.72 -2.62 -10.32
CA LEU A 82 11.58 -3.29 -11.62
C LEU A 82 10.83 -2.38 -12.61
N ILE A 83 9.73 -1.76 -12.16
CA ILE A 83 8.96 -0.81 -12.97
C ILE A 83 9.82 0.39 -13.39
N ASN A 84 10.57 0.98 -12.46
CA ASN A 84 11.41 2.16 -12.73
C ASN A 84 12.59 1.87 -13.67
N ASN A 85 13.07 0.63 -13.67
CA ASN A 85 14.16 0.20 -14.54
C ASN A 85 13.66 -0.27 -15.92
N ASP A 86 12.36 -0.09 -16.23
CA ASP A 86 11.73 -0.51 -17.48
C ASP A 86 11.97 -2.02 -17.77
N GLU A 87 11.94 -2.83 -16.71
CA GLU A 87 12.05 -4.28 -16.83
C GLU A 87 10.79 -4.87 -17.48
N SER A 88 10.91 -6.06 -18.07
CA SER A 88 9.78 -6.67 -18.76
C SER A 88 8.58 -6.92 -17.85
N ASP A 89 7.37 -6.75 -18.40
CA ASP A 89 6.11 -6.97 -17.68
C ASP A 89 6.06 -8.33 -16.97
N ILE A 90 6.65 -9.37 -17.56
CA ILE A 90 6.72 -10.71 -16.96
C ILE A 90 7.44 -10.66 -15.60
N LYS A 91 8.59 -9.99 -15.52
CA LYS A 91 9.34 -9.87 -14.26
C LYS A 91 8.57 -9.05 -13.23
N VAL A 92 7.87 -8.00 -13.68
CA VAL A 92 7.04 -7.18 -12.78
C VAL A 92 5.89 -8.02 -12.22
N TRP A 93 5.19 -8.78 -13.05
CA TRP A 93 4.10 -9.66 -12.62
C TRP A 93 4.56 -10.81 -11.73
N GLU A 94 5.75 -11.36 -11.94
CA GLU A 94 6.36 -12.35 -11.03
C GLU A 94 6.60 -11.72 -9.65
N ALA A 95 7.19 -10.53 -9.60
CA ALA A 95 7.44 -9.83 -8.34
C ALA A 95 6.13 -9.44 -7.61
N ILE A 96 5.10 -9.02 -8.36
CA ILE A 96 3.75 -8.79 -7.82
C ILE A 96 3.16 -10.08 -7.26
N SER A 97 3.32 -11.20 -7.96
CA SER A 97 2.82 -12.50 -7.51
C SER A 97 3.48 -12.95 -6.21
N GLU A 98 4.80 -12.75 -6.08
CA GLU A 98 5.52 -13.00 -4.82
C GLU A 98 5.08 -12.05 -3.69
N PHE A 99 4.82 -10.78 -4.02
CA PHE A 99 4.28 -9.82 -3.07
C PHE A 99 2.91 -10.28 -2.54
N VAL A 100 1.97 -10.65 -3.41
CA VAL A 100 0.63 -11.12 -3.03
C VAL A 100 0.70 -12.46 -2.28
N ARG A 101 1.62 -13.36 -2.62
CA ARG A 101 1.82 -14.61 -1.86
C ARG A 101 2.29 -14.33 -0.43
N ARG A 102 3.16 -13.34 -0.25
CA ARG A 102 3.64 -12.91 1.07
C ARG A 102 2.56 -12.19 1.88
N PHE A 103 1.70 -11.44 1.21
CA PHE A 103 0.62 -10.65 1.81
C PHE A 103 -0.71 -11.12 1.21
N PRO A 104 -1.28 -12.24 1.67
CA PRO A 104 -2.55 -12.75 1.15
C PRO A 104 -3.76 -11.95 1.67
#